data_AF-A0AAU4DT43-F1
#
_entry.id   AF-A0AAU4DT43-F1
#
_cell.length_a   1.000
_cell.length_b   1.000
_cell.length_c   1.000
_cell.angle_alpha   90.00
_cell.angle_beta   90.00
_cell.angle_gamma   90.00
#
_symmetry.space_group_name_H-M   'P 1'
#
loop_
_entity.id
_entity.type
_entity.pdbx_description
1 polymer ?
#
loop_
_entity_poly.entity_id
_entity_poly.type
_entity_poly.pdbx_seq_one_letter_code
_entity_poly.pdbx_strand_id
1 'polypeptide(L)'
;MIIHDLDRLSQQTLVAPPPADDAPWKVVSGLARFHLPNWLPASATLRDFVAWVLTDRVIGHRFARPKRLDGRTLWPAAWTAPRYAEDAASWEALQHRLDGQRAQAMVRQLQPGTGWRGTSQPTRYPLRDPHRTMVRSWRLSVPAQERQQMREAAATWVLAHHGTAPYFGHEDYDPRWAGGIPLCAGHADGPVVALLRPKPVLLRWEQLAGIVILAATVDDREKLAAAAPRGTRVIGLPTLR
;
A
#
# COMPACT_ATOMS: atom_id res chain seq x y z
N MET A 1 -11.77 -36.03 22.08
CA MET A 1 -11.85 -35.33 20.78
C MET A 1 -12.03 -33.86 21.10
N ILE A 2 -11.03 -33.05 20.77
CA ILE A 2 -10.74 -31.76 21.43
C ILE A 2 -11.65 -30.67 20.84
N ILE A 3 -12.51 -30.09 21.68
CA ILE A 3 -13.13 -28.77 21.47
C ILE A 3 -12.64 -27.89 22.63
N HIS A 4 -11.49 -27.26 22.44
CA HIS A 4 -10.96 -26.22 23.32
C HIS A 4 -10.37 -25.13 22.42
N ASP A 5 -11.09 -24.02 22.26
CA ASP A 5 -10.56 -22.64 22.19
C ASP A 5 -11.58 -21.68 21.56
N LEU A 6 -12.66 -21.36 22.28
CA LEU A 6 -13.51 -20.19 21.98
C LEU A 6 -13.48 -19.12 23.10
N ASP A 7 -12.75 -19.36 24.20
CA ASP A 7 -12.79 -18.51 25.40
C ASP A 7 -11.66 -17.47 25.51
N ARG A 8 -10.81 -17.31 24.47
CA ARG A 8 -9.63 -16.42 24.53
C ARG A 8 -9.71 -15.12 23.71
N LEU A 9 -10.89 -14.74 23.22
CA LEU A 9 -11.12 -13.48 22.49
C LEU A 9 -11.75 -12.36 23.35
N SER A 10 -11.87 -12.56 24.67
CA SER A 10 -12.50 -11.64 25.61
C SER A 10 -11.61 -10.48 26.09
N GLN A 11 -10.80 -9.89 25.21
CA GLN A 11 -10.25 -8.55 25.47
C GLN A 11 -11.14 -7.51 24.79
N GLN A 12 -12.05 -7.04 25.64
CA GLN A 12 -13.14 -6.12 25.39
C GLN A 12 -12.67 -4.83 24.69
N THR A 13 -13.41 -4.43 23.66
CA THR A 13 -13.44 -3.06 23.17
C THR A 13 -13.72 -2.14 24.36
N LEU A 14 -12.72 -1.39 24.81
CA LEU A 14 -12.90 -0.42 25.91
C LEU A 14 -13.73 0.75 25.37
N VAL A 15 -14.96 0.85 25.86
CA VAL A 15 -15.89 1.95 25.63
C VAL A 15 -15.82 2.89 26.83
N ALA A 16 -15.45 4.14 26.62
CA ALA A 16 -15.38 5.13 27.71
C ALA A 16 -16.78 5.74 27.95
N PRO A 17 -17.27 5.87 29.21
CA PRO A 17 -18.52 6.56 29.53
C PRO A 17 -18.43 8.08 29.33
N PRO A 18 -19.54 8.76 29.01
CA PRO A 18 -19.54 10.18 28.66
C PRO A 18 -19.32 11.07 29.90
N PRO A 19 -18.57 12.19 29.77
CA PRO A 19 -18.80 13.35 30.63
C PRO A 19 -20.22 13.87 30.36
N ALA A 20 -20.89 14.42 31.38
CA ALA A 20 -22.21 15.02 31.22
C ALA A 20 -22.21 16.01 30.04
N ASP A 21 -23.28 15.94 29.22
CA ASP A 21 -23.55 16.61 27.92
C ASP A 21 -23.12 15.85 26.65
N ASP A 22 -24.14 15.32 25.93
CA ASP A 22 -24.29 15.05 24.47
C ASP A 22 -23.11 14.55 23.60
N ALA A 23 -21.97 14.18 24.19
CA ALA A 23 -20.81 13.74 23.43
C ALA A 23 -21.06 12.33 22.85
N PRO A 24 -20.91 12.13 21.52
CA PRO A 24 -21.09 10.81 20.93
C PRO A 24 -20.03 9.84 21.45
N TRP A 25 -20.48 8.68 21.94
CA TRP A 25 -19.62 7.59 22.41
C TRP A 25 -18.57 7.25 21.35
N LYS A 26 -17.30 7.14 21.76
CA LYS A 26 -16.18 6.82 20.86
C LYS A 26 -15.58 5.46 21.18
N VAL A 27 -15.21 4.74 20.13
CA VAL A 27 -14.35 3.55 20.22
C VAL A 27 -12.91 4.05 20.26
N VAL A 28 -12.30 3.97 21.43
CA VAL A 28 -10.94 4.50 21.70
C VAL A 28 -9.85 3.43 21.63
N SER A 29 -10.23 2.17 21.56
CA SER A 29 -9.31 1.03 21.51
C SER A 29 -9.89 -0.12 20.66
N GLY A 30 -9.01 -1.00 20.21
CA GLY A 30 -9.40 -2.18 19.44
C GLY A 30 -9.63 -1.95 17.95
N LEU A 31 -9.56 -0.71 17.44
CA LEU A 31 -9.60 -0.41 16.00
C LEU A 31 -8.20 0.00 15.52
N ALA A 32 -7.77 -0.58 14.39
CA ALA A 32 -6.45 -0.30 13.83
C ALA A 32 -6.46 -0.31 12.31
N ARG A 33 -5.50 0.40 11.70
CA ARG A 33 -5.19 0.35 10.27
C ARG A 33 -3.75 -0.08 10.05
N PHE A 34 -3.52 -0.82 8.98
CA PHE A 34 -2.18 -1.22 8.60
C PHE A 34 -1.57 -0.19 7.64
N HIS A 35 -0.37 0.27 7.97
CA HIS A 35 0.45 1.16 7.16
C HIS A 35 1.90 0.70 7.24
N LEU A 36 2.33 -0.04 6.23
CA LEU A 36 3.61 -0.74 6.15
C LEU A 36 4.79 0.05 6.76
N PRO A 37 5.58 -0.54 7.67
CA PRO A 37 5.45 -1.90 8.25
C PRO A 37 4.59 -1.95 9.53
N ASN A 38 3.85 -0.89 9.84
CA ASN A 38 3.28 -0.64 11.16
C ASN A 38 1.76 -0.77 11.21
N TRP A 39 1.27 -1.18 12.36
CA TRP A 39 -0.13 -1.03 12.72
C TRP A 39 -0.30 0.30 13.46
N LEU A 40 -1.32 1.07 13.09
CA LEU A 40 -1.62 2.37 13.69
C LEU A 40 -3.01 2.32 14.33
N PRO A 41 -3.19 2.90 15.54
CA PRO A 41 -4.50 2.98 16.16
C PRO A 41 -5.43 3.87 15.33
N ALA A 42 -6.70 3.50 15.31
CA ALA A 42 -7.77 4.28 14.69
C ALA A 42 -8.89 4.50 15.72
N SER A 43 -9.71 5.53 15.50
CA SER A 43 -10.88 5.83 16.32
C SER A 43 -12.09 6.12 15.44
N ALA A 44 -13.26 5.84 15.98
CA ALA A 44 -14.55 6.08 15.33
C ALA A 44 -15.62 6.36 16.38
N THR A 45 -16.75 6.92 15.97
CA THR A 45 -17.93 6.93 16.82
C THR A 45 -18.44 5.51 16.99
N LEU A 46 -19.08 5.20 18.13
CA LEU A 46 -19.69 3.90 18.37
C LEU A 46 -20.73 3.57 17.30
N ARG A 47 -21.48 4.58 16.85
CA ARG A 47 -22.46 4.45 15.77
C ARG A 47 -21.81 4.01 14.46
N ASP A 48 -20.74 4.68 14.04
CA ASP A 48 -20.04 4.33 12.80
C ASP A 48 -19.40 2.94 12.89
N PHE A 49 -18.79 2.63 14.03
CA PHE A 49 -18.20 1.32 14.26
C PHE A 49 -19.23 0.19 14.14
N VAL A 50 -20.38 0.31 14.82
CA VAL A 50 -21.46 -0.68 14.72
C VAL A 50 -21.96 -0.80 13.29
N ALA A 51 -22.16 0.33 12.59
CA ALA A 51 -22.56 0.32 11.19
C ALA A 51 -21.53 -0.38 10.29
N TRP A 52 -20.23 -0.18 10.54
CA TRP A 52 -19.17 -0.84 9.78
C TRP A 52 -19.09 -2.34 10.06
N VAL A 53 -19.27 -2.78 11.30
CA VAL A 53 -19.30 -4.21 11.66
C VAL A 53 -20.49 -4.89 10.98
N LEU A 54 -21.68 -4.29 11.04
CA LEU A 54 -22.90 -4.85 10.43
C LEU A 54 -22.88 -4.86 8.89
N THR A 55 -21.97 -4.09 8.28
CA THR A 55 -21.81 -4.01 6.81
C THR A 55 -20.50 -4.62 6.33
N ASP A 56 -19.83 -5.41 7.18
CA ASP A 56 -18.55 -6.07 6.91
C ASP A 56 -17.42 -5.13 6.41
N ARG A 57 -17.54 -3.84 6.70
CA ARG A 57 -16.50 -2.84 6.38
C ARG A 57 -15.31 -2.93 7.33
N VAL A 58 -15.52 -3.50 8.51
CA VAL A 58 -14.46 -3.88 9.45
C VAL A 58 -14.66 -5.31 9.91
N ILE A 59 -13.56 -6.05 10.00
CA ILE A 59 -13.50 -7.45 10.43
C ILE A 59 -12.52 -7.59 11.59
N GLY A 60 -12.70 -8.64 12.39
CA GLY A 60 -11.72 -9.03 13.39
C GLY A 60 -10.47 -9.60 12.72
N HIS A 61 -9.31 -9.03 13.05
CA HIS A 61 -8.00 -9.50 12.58
C HIS A 61 -7.12 -9.86 13.78
N ARG A 62 -6.64 -11.11 13.81
CA ARG A 62 -5.72 -11.60 14.84
C ARG A 62 -4.28 -11.43 14.37
N PHE A 63 -3.45 -10.78 15.18
CA PHE A 63 -2.05 -10.60 14.83
C PHE A 63 -1.27 -11.91 15.05
N ALA A 64 -0.29 -12.19 14.17
CA ALA A 64 0.61 -13.33 14.36
C ALA A 64 1.43 -13.24 15.66
N ARG A 65 1.73 -12.00 16.10
CA ARG A 65 2.34 -11.69 17.40
C ARG A 65 1.66 -10.46 18.00
N PRO A 66 1.39 -10.43 19.32
CA PRO A 66 0.80 -9.26 19.96
C PRO A 66 1.56 -7.97 19.64
N LYS A 67 0.83 -6.89 19.32
CA LYS A 67 1.40 -5.60 18.90
C LYS A 67 1.11 -4.51 19.91
N ARG A 68 2.05 -3.59 20.15
CA ARG A 68 1.81 -2.37 20.92
C ARG A 68 1.44 -1.24 19.98
N LEU A 69 0.17 -0.84 19.96
CA LEU A 69 -0.32 0.20 19.04
C LEU A 69 -0.41 1.58 19.71
N ASP A 70 -0.67 1.60 21.02
CA ASP A 70 -0.76 2.78 21.88
C ASP A 70 0.52 2.98 22.73
N GLY A 71 1.57 2.18 22.45
CA GLY A 71 2.83 2.14 23.22
C GLY A 71 2.75 1.48 24.60
N ARG A 72 1.54 1.20 25.12
CA ARG A 72 1.32 0.74 26.50
C ARG A 72 0.78 -0.69 26.57
N THR A 73 -0.16 -1.02 25.69
CA THR A 73 -0.95 -2.25 25.74
C THR A 73 -0.57 -3.17 24.58
N LEU A 74 -0.37 -4.47 24.87
CA LEU A 74 -0.21 -5.48 23.84
C LEU A 74 -1.58 -5.94 23.35
N TRP A 75 -1.88 -5.68 22.09
CA TRP A 75 -3.14 -6.07 21.47
C TRP A 75 -2.91 -7.42 20.78
N PRO A 76 -3.66 -8.48 21.13
CA PRO A 76 -3.59 -9.77 20.44
C PRO A 76 -4.37 -9.78 19.12
N ALA A 77 -5.34 -8.87 18.97
CA ALA A 77 -6.19 -8.71 17.81
C ALA A 77 -6.66 -7.25 17.70
N ALA A 78 -7.20 -6.88 16.54
CA ALA A 78 -7.87 -5.60 16.30
C ALA A 78 -8.97 -5.75 15.25
N TRP A 79 -9.95 -4.86 15.31
CA TRP A 79 -10.87 -4.59 14.22
C TRP A 79 -10.17 -3.75 13.15
N THR A 80 -10.32 -4.14 11.90
CA THR A 80 -9.69 -3.44 10.77
C THR A 80 -10.48 -3.66 9.48
N ALA A 81 -10.26 -2.82 8.48
CA ALA A 81 -10.85 -3.07 7.17
C ALA A 81 -10.23 -4.33 6.53
N PRO A 82 -11.00 -5.17 5.81
CA PRO A 82 -10.49 -6.41 5.19
C PRO A 82 -9.18 -6.22 4.42
N ARG A 83 -9.07 -5.13 3.66
CA ARG A 83 -7.86 -4.78 2.91
C ARG A 83 -6.62 -4.62 3.79
N TYR A 84 -6.73 -4.00 4.96
CA TYR A 84 -5.58 -3.84 5.86
C TYR A 84 -5.13 -5.17 6.46
N ALA A 85 -6.07 -6.10 6.68
CA ALA A 85 -5.74 -7.46 7.11
C ALA A 85 -4.98 -8.23 6.00
N GLU A 86 -5.40 -8.10 4.74
CA GLU A 86 -4.72 -8.70 3.58
C GLU A 86 -3.31 -8.12 3.36
N ASP A 87 -3.17 -6.79 3.47
CA ASP A 87 -1.88 -6.11 3.33
C ASP A 87 -0.90 -6.55 4.43
N ALA A 88 -1.38 -6.68 5.67
CA ALA A 88 -0.58 -7.17 6.79
C ALA A 88 -0.16 -8.63 6.60
N ALA A 89 -1.07 -9.51 6.18
CA ALA A 89 -0.74 -10.91 5.90
C ALA A 89 0.29 -11.05 4.77
N SER A 90 0.17 -10.23 3.72
CA SER A 90 1.12 -10.18 2.61
C SER A 90 2.52 -9.75 3.07
N TRP A 91 2.59 -8.76 3.96
CA TRP A 91 3.85 -8.31 4.55
C TRP A 91 4.49 -9.39 5.45
N GLU A 92 3.70 -10.03 6.31
CA GLU A 92 4.20 -11.10 7.18
C GLU A 92 4.72 -12.30 6.37
N ALA A 93 4.03 -12.67 5.29
CA ALA A 93 4.48 -13.71 4.38
C ALA A 93 5.81 -13.35 3.68
N LEU A 94 5.98 -12.08 3.29
CA LEU A 94 7.24 -11.60 2.73
C LEU A 94 8.37 -11.65 3.77
N GLN A 95 8.11 -11.20 4.99
CA GLN A 95 9.08 -11.20 6.07
C GLN A 95 9.55 -12.63 6.42
N HIS A 96 8.62 -13.58 6.51
CA HIS A 96 8.94 -14.99 6.74
C HIS A 96 9.84 -15.59 5.66
N ARG A 97 9.62 -15.24 4.39
CA ARG A 97 10.50 -15.70 3.29
C ARG A 97 11.91 -15.14 3.42
N LEU A 98 12.03 -13.85 3.77
CA LEU A 98 13.33 -13.20 3.95
C LEU A 98 14.11 -13.80 5.12
N ASP A 99 13.44 -14.10 6.24
CA ASP A 99 14.09 -14.68 7.40
C ASP A 99 14.49 -16.15 7.16
N GLY A 100 13.69 -16.91 6.41
CA GLY A 100 14.04 -18.27 5.97
C GLY A 100 15.28 -18.31 5.07
N GLN A 101 15.42 -17.34 4.15
CA GLN A 101 16.62 -17.23 3.30
C GLN A 101 17.88 -16.88 4.09
N ARG A 102 17.76 -16.01 5.11
CA ARG A 102 18.88 -15.68 6.01
C ARG A 102 19.34 -16.90 6.80
N ALA A 103 18.41 -17.70 7.31
CA ALA A 103 18.73 -18.94 8.02
C ALA A 103 19.46 -19.94 7.10
N GLN A 104 19.02 -20.11 5.85
CA GLN A 104 19.68 -20.98 4.87
C GLN A 104 21.09 -20.50 4.49
N ALA A 105 21.30 -19.19 4.35
CA ALA A 105 22.62 -18.62 4.08
C ALA A 105 23.60 -18.84 5.24
N MET A 106 23.10 -18.78 6.48
CA MET A 106 23.89 -19.01 7.69
C MET A 106 24.26 -20.49 7.86
N VAL A 107 23.34 -21.42 7.53
CA VAL A 107 23.61 -22.87 7.51
C VAL A 107 24.67 -23.23 6.46
N ARG A 108 24.67 -22.58 5.28
CA ARG A 108 25.71 -22.78 4.25
C ARG A 108 27.10 -22.28 4.67
N GLN A 109 27.18 -21.29 5.55
CA GLN A 109 28.47 -20.80 6.08
C GLN A 109 29.06 -21.70 7.18
N LEU A 110 28.25 -22.56 7.80
CA LEU A 110 28.67 -23.47 8.86
C LEU A 110 29.06 -24.88 8.37
N GLN A 111 28.99 -25.16 7.05
CA GLN A 111 29.49 -26.44 6.50
C GLN A 111 31.01 -26.37 6.28
N PRO A 112 31.84 -27.15 7.00
CA PRO A 112 33.27 -27.19 6.77
C PRO A 112 33.60 -28.20 5.67
N GLY A 113 34.37 -27.75 4.69
CA GLY A 113 35.23 -28.61 3.88
C GLY A 113 34.56 -29.34 2.72
N THR A 114 34.62 -28.76 1.53
CA THR A 114 35.11 -29.47 0.33
C THR A 114 35.55 -28.43 -0.68
N GLY A 115 36.83 -28.48 -1.03
CA GLY A 115 37.53 -27.44 -1.75
C GLY A 115 37.01 -27.24 -3.17
N TRP A 116 36.77 -25.98 -3.51
CA TRP A 116 36.96 -25.46 -4.86
C TRP A 116 37.60 -24.07 -4.73
N ARG A 117 38.90 -23.99 -5.05
CA ARG A 117 39.59 -22.72 -5.34
C ARG A 117 39.29 -22.40 -6.80
N GLY A 118 38.75 -21.21 -7.06
CA GLY A 118 38.55 -20.71 -8.41
C GLY A 118 37.53 -19.58 -8.47
N THR A 119 37.93 -18.41 -7.99
CA THR A 119 37.55 -17.08 -8.51
C THR A 119 36.09 -16.88 -8.97
N SER A 120 35.28 -16.33 -8.07
CA SER A 120 34.49 -15.10 -8.27
C SER A 120 33.70 -14.85 -7.00
N GLN A 121 34.09 -13.84 -6.22
CA GLN A 121 33.17 -13.28 -5.22
C GLN A 121 31.92 -12.82 -5.97
N PRO A 122 30.70 -13.31 -5.66
CA PRO A 122 29.52 -12.52 -5.94
C PRO A 122 29.47 -11.48 -4.83
N THR A 123 29.93 -10.27 -5.17
CA THR A 123 29.63 -9.04 -4.46
C THR A 123 28.20 -9.12 -3.93
N ARG A 124 28.04 -9.03 -2.61
CA ARG A 124 26.73 -9.02 -1.94
C ARG A 124 25.91 -7.85 -2.48
N TYR A 125 25.14 -8.08 -3.54
CA TYR A 125 24.05 -7.19 -3.91
C TYR A 125 22.88 -7.53 -2.99
N PRO A 126 22.29 -6.56 -2.26
CA PRO A 126 20.97 -6.79 -1.67
C PRO A 126 20.07 -7.22 -2.82
N LEU A 127 19.39 -8.36 -2.69
CA LEU A 127 18.43 -8.86 -3.67
C LEU A 127 17.38 -7.77 -3.90
N ARG A 128 17.68 -6.96 -4.91
CA ARG A 128 16.85 -5.91 -5.47
C ARG A 128 15.58 -6.61 -5.91
N ASP A 129 14.44 -6.22 -5.34
CA ASP A 129 13.15 -6.57 -5.90
C ASP A 129 13.21 -6.29 -7.41
N PRO A 130 13.12 -7.32 -8.27
CA PRO A 130 13.28 -7.16 -9.71
C PRO A 130 12.19 -6.22 -10.26
N HIS A 131 11.01 -6.17 -9.65
CA HIS A 131 9.96 -5.22 -10.02
C HIS A 131 10.32 -3.80 -9.62
N ARG A 132 10.83 -3.58 -8.41
CA ARG A 132 11.30 -2.26 -7.96
C ARG A 132 12.43 -1.73 -8.84
N THR A 133 13.35 -2.60 -9.25
CA THR A 133 14.47 -2.22 -10.13
C THR A 133 13.98 -1.94 -11.55
N MET A 134 13.13 -2.80 -12.09
CA MET A 134 12.53 -2.61 -13.41
C MET A 134 11.68 -1.33 -13.49
N VAL A 135 10.90 -1.04 -12.45
CA VAL A 135 10.10 0.19 -12.35
C VAL A 135 10.99 1.41 -12.19
N ARG A 136 12.03 1.34 -11.37
CA ARG A 136 13.00 2.43 -11.24
C ARG A 136 13.70 2.72 -12.56
N SER A 137 14.20 1.69 -13.26
CA SER A 137 14.82 1.86 -14.58
C SER A 137 13.83 2.41 -15.61
N TRP A 138 12.58 1.97 -15.57
CA TRP A 138 11.53 2.50 -16.44
C TRP A 138 11.16 3.96 -16.13
N ARG A 139 11.09 4.37 -14.86
CA ARG A 139 10.89 5.78 -14.48
C ARG A 139 12.07 6.65 -14.90
N LEU A 140 13.30 6.14 -14.72
CA LEU A 140 14.53 6.83 -15.09
C LEU A 140 14.81 6.82 -16.60
N SER A 141 14.12 5.99 -17.39
CA SER A 141 14.22 5.99 -18.85
C SER A 141 13.75 7.31 -19.49
N VAL A 142 12.99 8.12 -18.76
CA VAL A 142 12.56 9.45 -19.21
C VAL A 142 13.48 10.51 -18.61
N PRO A 143 14.02 11.43 -19.43
CA PRO A 143 14.85 12.55 -18.97
C PRO A 143 14.20 13.37 -17.85
N ALA A 144 15.02 13.95 -16.97
CA ALA A 144 14.53 14.72 -15.82
C ALA A 144 13.63 15.90 -16.22
N GLN A 145 13.98 16.58 -17.31
CA GLN A 145 13.19 17.69 -17.87
C GLN A 145 11.80 17.23 -18.33
N GLU A 146 11.73 16.14 -19.08
CA GLU A 146 10.45 15.53 -19.48
C GLU A 146 9.63 15.08 -18.28
N ARG A 147 10.27 14.54 -17.23
CA ARG A 147 9.58 14.21 -15.97
C ARG A 147 8.95 15.43 -15.31
N GLN A 148 9.64 16.56 -15.32
CA GLN A 148 9.13 17.80 -14.76
C GLN A 148 7.95 18.36 -15.58
N GLN A 149 8.10 18.43 -16.90
CA GLN A 149 7.03 18.86 -17.82
C GLN A 149 5.78 17.99 -17.70
N MET A 150 5.94 16.67 -17.57
CA MET A 150 4.81 15.77 -17.33
C MET A 150 4.09 16.06 -16.01
N ARG A 151 4.84 16.35 -14.93
CA ARG A 151 4.23 16.69 -13.64
C ARG A 151 3.47 18.00 -13.73
N GLU A 152 4.02 19.01 -14.41
CA GLU A 152 3.35 20.29 -14.62
C GLU A 152 2.07 20.11 -15.45
N ALA A 153 2.14 19.41 -16.59
CA ALA A 153 0.97 19.13 -17.41
C ALA A 153 -0.11 18.34 -16.65
N ALA A 154 0.29 17.35 -15.85
CA ALA A 154 -0.62 16.60 -14.99
C ALA A 154 -1.23 17.48 -13.90
N ALA A 155 -0.46 18.40 -13.33
CA ALA A 155 -0.95 19.36 -12.34
C ALA A 155 -1.99 20.31 -12.93
N THR A 156 -1.71 20.88 -14.10
CA THR A 156 -2.64 21.73 -14.84
C THR A 156 -3.92 20.98 -15.18
N TRP A 157 -3.81 19.73 -15.63
CA TRP A 157 -4.98 18.90 -15.94
C TRP A 157 -5.86 18.67 -14.71
N VAL A 158 -5.28 18.28 -13.56
CA VAL A 158 -6.05 18.04 -12.34
C VAL A 158 -6.70 19.33 -11.85
N LEU A 159 -5.96 20.45 -11.84
CA LEU A 159 -6.51 21.75 -11.43
C LEU A 159 -7.70 22.15 -12.31
N ALA A 160 -7.60 21.99 -13.63
CA ALA A 160 -8.67 22.34 -14.56
C ALA A 160 -9.93 21.47 -14.39
N HIS A 161 -9.78 20.19 -14.03
CA HIS A 161 -10.91 19.25 -13.95
C HIS A 161 -11.50 19.10 -12.55
N HIS A 162 -10.71 19.37 -11.50
CA HIS A 162 -11.09 19.15 -10.11
C HIS A 162 -11.03 20.43 -9.25
N GLY A 163 -10.69 21.58 -9.86
CA GLY A 163 -10.66 22.89 -9.19
C GLY A 163 -9.62 23.02 -8.08
N THR A 164 -8.76 22.02 -7.90
CA THR A 164 -7.76 21.95 -6.82
C THR A 164 -6.42 21.46 -7.38
N ALA A 165 -5.33 22.05 -6.90
CA ALA A 165 -4.00 21.57 -7.25
C ALA A 165 -3.82 20.13 -6.73
N PRO A 166 -3.18 19.23 -7.49
CA PRO A 166 -2.95 17.89 -7.01
C PRO A 166 -1.82 17.84 -5.99
N TYR A 167 -1.95 16.91 -5.06
CA TYR A 167 -0.82 16.37 -4.33
C TYR A 167 -0.27 15.15 -5.09
N PHE A 168 1.03 15.12 -5.35
CA PHE A 168 1.70 13.96 -5.91
C PHE A 168 2.04 12.99 -4.77
N GLY A 169 1.47 11.79 -4.80
CA GLY A 169 1.78 10.77 -3.81
C GLY A 169 3.27 10.42 -3.79
N HIS A 170 3.73 9.92 -2.64
CA HIS A 170 5.13 9.59 -2.42
C HIS A 170 5.71 8.69 -3.51
N GLU A 171 6.96 8.97 -3.88
CA GLU A 171 7.68 8.28 -4.94
C GLU A 171 8.19 6.89 -4.56
N ASP A 172 8.00 6.51 -3.29
CA ASP A 172 8.27 5.17 -2.83
C ASP A 172 7.42 4.19 -3.61
N TYR A 173 8.08 3.20 -4.21
CA TYR A 173 7.46 2.20 -5.07
C TYR A 173 6.27 1.57 -4.37
N ASP A 174 5.07 1.97 -4.81
CA ASP A 174 3.82 1.38 -4.39
C ASP A 174 3.34 0.43 -5.50
N PRO A 175 3.32 -0.89 -5.24
CA PRO A 175 2.89 -1.87 -6.23
C PRO A 175 1.48 -1.61 -6.74
N ARG A 176 0.61 -0.96 -5.95
CA ARG A 176 -0.79 -0.66 -6.34
C ARG A 176 -0.87 0.27 -7.56
N TRP A 177 0.16 1.08 -7.79
CA TRP A 177 0.21 2.07 -8.85
C TRP A 177 1.02 1.63 -10.07
N ALA A 178 1.49 0.38 -10.11
CA ALA A 178 2.28 -0.15 -11.23
C ALA A 178 3.50 0.72 -11.58
N GLY A 179 4.07 1.40 -10.57
CA GLY A 179 5.17 2.35 -10.77
C GLY A 179 4.79 3.73 -11.30
N GLY A 180 3.50 4.01 -11.48
CA GLY A 180 2.97 5.33 -11.72
C GLY A 180 2.91 6.18 -10.46
N ILE A 181 2.68 7.47 -10.65
CA ILE A 181 2.59 8.46 -9.58
C ILE A 181 1.11 8.80 -9.37
N PRO A 182 0.50 8.47 -8.23
CA PRO A 182 -0.88 8.84 -7.95
C PRO A 182 -0.98 10.35 -7.72
N LEU A 183 -2.05 10.95 -8.23
CA LEU A 183 -2.41 12.35 -8.02
C LEU A 183 -3.67 12.40 -7.17
N CYS A 184 -3.52 12.89 -5.95
CA CYS A 184 -4.61 13.11 -5.01
C CYS A 184 -5.17 14.53 -5.18
N ALA A 185 -6.48 14.70 -5.16
CA ALA A 185 -7.08 16.03 -5.21
C ALA A 185 -6.88 16.76 -3.86
N GLY A 186 -6.32 17.96 -3.90
CA GLY A 186 -6.19 18.88 -2.76
C GLY A 186 -5.08 18.56 -1.74
N HIS A 187 -5.00 17.33 -1.23
CA HIS A 187 -4.04 16.94 -0.19
C HIS A 187 -3.60 15.48 -0.28
N ALA A 188 -2.60 15.09 0.52
CA ALA A 188 -1.98 13.75 0.49
C ALA A 188 -2.95 12.60 0.76
N ASP A 189 -3.83 12.77 1.75
CA ASP A 189 -4.88 11.80 2.09
C ASP A 189 -6.14 11.91 1.20
N GLY A 190 -6.10 12.74 0.15
CA GLY A 190 -7.23 12.98 -0.74
C GLY A 190 -7.50 11.78 -1.66
N PRO A 191 -8.69 11.72 -2.30
CA PRO A 191 -8.96 10.68 -3.28
C PRO A 191 -7.98 10.78 -4.44
N VAL A 192 -7.46 9.63 -4.88
CA VAL A 192 -6.64 9.55 -6.09
C VAL A 192 -7.55 9.74 -7.29
N VAL A 193 -7.37 10.84 -8.00
CA VAL A 193 -8.19 11.21 -9.16
C VAL A 193 -7.53 10.82 -10.49
N ALA A 194 -6.20 10.77 -10.49
CA ALA A 194 -5.43 10.41 -11.65
C ALA A 194 -4.17 9.61 -11.29
N LEU A 195 -3.68 8.83 -12.26
CA LEU A 195 -2.45 8.08 -12.15
C LEU A 195 -1.52 8.47 -13.31
N LEU A 196 -0.42 9.12 -12.99
CA LEU A 196 0.56 9.56 -13.98
C LEU A 196 1.51 8.41 -14.32
N ARG A 197 1.53 8.06 -15.61
CA ARG A 197 2.48 7.14 -16.23
C ARG A 197 2.65 5.85 -15.41
N PRO A 198 1.60 5.00 -15.31
CA PRO A 198 1.77 3.64 -14.81
C PRO A 198 2.39 2.73 -15.88
N LYS A 199 3.07 1.65 -15.46
CA LYS A 199 3.60 0.67 -16.41
C LYS A 199 2.49 -0.31 -16.82
N PRO A 200 2.09 -0.38 -18.12
CA PRO A 200 0.90 -1.14 -18.53
C PRO A 200 0.89 -2.60 -18.09
N VAL A 201 2.03 -3.30 -18.24
CA VAL A 201 2.16 -4.73 -17.89
C VAL A 201 2.09 -5.03 -16.40
N LEU A 202 2.12 -4.02 -15.54
CA LEU A 202 2.02 -4.16 -14.09
C LEU A 202 0.67 -3.65 -13.54
N LEU A 203 -0.20 -3.12 -14.41
CA LEU A 203 -1.49 -2.57 -14.01
C LEU A 203 -2.46 -3.68 -13.60
N ARG A 204 -3.02 -3.52 -12.40
CA ARG A 204 -4.21 -4.26 -11.96
C ARG A 204 -5.42 -3.36 -12.20
N TRP A 205 -5.98 -3.43 -13.40
CA TRP A 205 -6.97 -2.48 -13.88
C TRP A 205 -8.23 -2.41 -13.01
N GLU A 206 -8.58 -3.51 -12.35
CA GLU A 206 -9.72 -3.61 -11.44
C GLU A 206 -9.55 -2.64 -10.25
N GLN A 207 -8.32 -2.39 -9.83
CA GLN A 207 -7.98 -1.49 -8.71
C GLN A 207 -7.98 -0.01 -9.11
N LEU A 208 -8.11 0.29 -10.41
CA LEU A 208 -8.06 1.64 -10.98
C LEU A 208 -9.41 2.11 -11.53
N ALA A 209 -10.49 1.42 -11.19
CA ALA A 209 -11.83 1.85 -11.56
C ALA A 209 -12.10 3.29 -11.09
N GLY A 210 -12.52 4.16 -12.01
CA GLY A 210 -12.78 5.57 -11.74
C GLY A 210 -11.54 6.49 -11.71
N ILE A 211 -10.33 5.95 -11.83
CA ILE A 211 -9.08 6.73 -11.89
C ILE A 211 -8.74 7.04 -13.35
N VAL A 212 -8.37 8.29 -13.63
CA VAL A 212 -7.90 8.71 -14.95
C VAL A 212 -6.43 8.35 -15.11
N ILE A 213 -6.09 7.66 -16.21
CA ILE A 213 -4.69 7.35 -16.52
C ILE A 213 -4.10 8.45 -17.39
N LEU A 214 -3.06 9.11 -16.91
CA LEU A 214 -2.37 10.16 -17.65
C LEU A 214 -1.13 9.57 -18.33
N ALA A 215 -1.18 9.54 -19.66
CA ALA A 215 -0.11 9.08 -20.51
C ALA A 215 0.83 10.23 -20.88
N ALA A 216 2.13 9.92 -20.89
CA ALA A 216 3.19 10.88 -21.19
C ALA A 216 3.24 11.27 -22.67
N THR A 217 2.99 10.29 -23.55
CA THR A 217 3.13 10.40 -25.00
C THR A 217 1.93 9.76 -25.70
N VAL A 218 1.80 10.00 -27.00
CA VAL A 218 0.79 9.34 -27.84
C VAL A 218 1.00 7.82 -27.83
N ASP A 219 2.23 7.34 -28.00
CA ASP A 219 2.58 5.92 -27.91
C ASP A 219 2.21 5.30 -26.56
N ASP A 220 2.50 5.99 -25.45
CA ASP A 220 2.14 5.50 -24.12
C ASP A 220 0.62 5.44 -23.96
N ARG A 221 -0.10 6.44 -24.51
CA ARG A 221 -1.56 6.46 -24.50
C ARG A 221 -2.13 5.28 -25.28
N GLU A 222 -1.62 4.98 -26.46
CA GLU A 222 -2.09 3.87 -27.28
C GLU A 222 -1.82 2.53 -26.60
N LYS A 223 -0.63 2.32 -26.04
CA LYS A 223 -0.29 1.11 -25.29
C LYS A 223 -1.18 0.93 -24.05
N LEU A 224 -1.44 2.01 -23.33
CA LEU A 224 -2.32 1.99 -22.16
C LEU A 224 -3.77 1.75 -22.56
N ALA A 225 -4.25 2.40 -23.62
CA ALA A 225 -5.62 2.24 -24.11
C ALA A 225 -5.87 0.82 -24.65
N ALA A 226 -4.89 0.22 -25.33
CA ALA A 226 -4.99 -1.15 -25.84
C ALA A 226 -5.08 -2.20 -24.71
N ALA A 227 -4.44 -1.92 -23.57
CA ALA A 227 -4.47 -2.80 -22.41
C ALA A 227 -5.62 -2.51 -21.43
N ALA A 228 -6.31 -1.38 -21.57
CA ALA A 228 -7.30 -0.91 -20.62
C ALA A 228 -8.67 -1.58 -20.81
N PRO A 229 -9.39 -1.92 -19.73
CA PRO A 229 -10.79 -2.32 -19.80
C PRO A 229 -11.67 -1.23 -20.41
N ARG A 230 -12.83 -1.65 -20.94
CA ARG A 230 -13.84 -0.71 -21.46
C ARG A 230 -14.28 0.26 -20.37
N GLY A 231 -14.33 1.55 -20.71
CA GLY A 231 -14.72 2.62 -19.79
C GLY A 231 -13.57 3.26 -19.01
N THR A 232 -12.36 2.71 -19.05
CA THR A 232 -11.18 3.36 -18.47
C THR A 232 -10.79 4.60 -19.29
N ARG A 233 -10.60 5.73 -18.61
CA ARG A 233 -10.19 6.99 -19.24
C ARG A 233 -8.67 7.07 -19.30
N VAL A 234 -8.10 6.99 -20.51
CA VAL A 234 -6.67 7.21 -20.76
C VAL A 234 -6.51 8.51 -21.54
N ILE A 235 -5.81 9.48 -20.95
CA ILE A 235 -5.63 10.83 -21.50
C ILE A 235 -4.15 11.05 -21.79
N GLY A 236 -3.81 11.51 -22.99
CA GLY A 236 -2.47 11.98 -23.30
C GLY A 236 -2.27 13.40 -22.76
N LEU A 237 -1.17 13.63 -22.05
CA LEU A 237 -0.82 14.98 -21.60
C LEU A 237 -0.28 15.81 -22.77
N PRO A 238 -0.63 17.10 -22.86
CA PRO A 238 -0.05 17.99 -23.86
C PRO A 238 1.45 18.12 -23.62
N THR A 239 2.24 18.02 -24.68
CA THR A 239 3.68 18.27 -24.62
C THR A 239 3.89 19.77 -24.46
N LEU A 240 4.43 20.20 -23.32
CA LEU A 240 4.84 21.59 -23.11
C LEU A 240 6.07 21.85 -24.00
N ARG A 241 5.86 22.58 -25.11
CA ARG A 241 6.93 23.04 -26.01
C ARG A 241 7.59 24.30 -25.46
#